data_AF-A0A9C8RJY7-F1
#
_entry.id   AF-A0A9C8RJY7-F1
#
_cell.length_a   1.000
_cell.length_b   1.000
_cell.length_c   1.000
_cell.angle_alpha   90.00
_cell.angle_beta   90.00
_cell.angle_gamma   90.00
#
_symmetry.space_group_name_H-M   'P 1'
#
loop_
_entity.id
_entity.type
_entity.pdbx_description
1 polymer ?
#
loop_
_entity_poly.entity_id
_entity_poly.type
_entity_poly.pdbx_seq_one_letter_code
_entity_poly.pdbx_strand_id
1 'polypeptide(L)'
;MQRALLLTVFMLLGQLSLLTPAIAQQDDSPQTMTLQESLLGNENLSSGIPAMSVTTDADGNQRYSVTIQILAIMTALTLLPALAMMMTSFTRIIVVFAILRQALGLQQTPSNQILLGLALFLSIFIMTPVFQQVNENALQPYINEEISVQEALDQAEGPFRTFMAAQTRESDLQLFLDLADAGPVNGIEDVPMTVLIPAFVTSELKTAFQIGFLLFIPFLVIDLVVASVLMAMGMMMLSPIIISLPFKIMLFVLVDGWAMIIGTLAMSFGV
;
A
#
# COMPACT_ATOMS: atom_id res chain seq x y z
N MET A 1 32.17 10.26 -19.53
CA MET A 1 32.62 9.76 -18.21
C MET A 1 31.49 9.55 -17.19
N GLN A 2 30.32 10.22 -17.28
CA GLN A 2 29.20 10.02 -16.33
C GLN A 2 28.51 8.63 -16.36
N ARG A 3 28.50 7.93 -17.50
CA ARG A 3 27.88 6.59 -17.60
C ARG A 3 28.68 5.47 -16.92
N ALA A 4 29.99 5.64 -16.78
CA ALA A 4 30.85 4.68 -16.08
C ALA A 4 30.75 4.82 -14.55
N LEU A 5 30.45 6.04 -14.07
CA LEU A 5 30.33 6.35 -12.65
C LEU A 5 28.99 5.85 -12.07
N LEU A 6 27.91 5.89 -12.87
CA LEU A 6 26.61 5.33 -12.50
C LEU A 6 26.63 3.79 -12.36
N LEU A 7 27.39 3.10 -13.20
CA LEU A 7 27.53 1.64 -13.13
C LEU A 7 28.44 1.19 -11.96
N THR A 8 29.48 1.95 -11.63
CA THR A 8 30.34 1.65 -10.47
C THR A 8 29.62 1.93 -9.14
N VAL A 9 28.79 2.97 -9.06
CA VAL A 9 27.96 3.23 -7.88
C VAL A 9 26.87 2.16 -7.68
N PHE A 10 26.26 1.67 -8.76
CA PHE A 10 25.27 0.58 -8.68
C PHE A 10 25.91 -0.77 -8.27
N MET A 11 27.16 -1.01 -8.69
CA MET A 11 27.91 -2.21 -8.31
C MET A 11 28.42 -2.17 -6.86
N LEU A 12 28.71 -0.97 -6.32
CA LEU A 12 29.10 -0.77 -4.92
C LEU A 12 27.91 -0.92 -3.95
N LEU A 13 26.69 -0.54 -4.37
CA LEU A 13 25.47 -0.71 -3.58
C LEU A 13 24.99 -2.17 -3.49
N GLY A 14 25.34 -3.03 -4.45
CA GLY A 14 25.00 -4.45 -4.43
C GLY A 14 25.81 -5.29 -3.43
N GLN A 15 27.01 -4.83 -3.05
CA GLN A 15 27.94 -5.58 -2.18
C GLN A 15 27.63 -5.43 -0.67
N LEU A 16 26.76 -4.50 -0.28
CA LEU A 16 26.49 -4.18 1.13
C LEU A 16 25.41 -5.06 1.79
N SER A 17 24.90 -6.08 1.09
CA SER A 17 23.82 -6.97 1.58
C SER A 17 24.29 -8.35 2.07
N LEU A 18 25.60 -8.61 2.12
CA LEU A 18 26.17 -9.93 2.51
C LEU A 18 26.89 -9.97 3.87
N LEU A 19 26.73 -8.97 4.74
CA LEU A 19 27.34 -8.99 6.07
C LEU A 19 26.27 -9.18 7.15
N THR A 20 25.98 -10.45 7.45
CA THR A 20 25.42 -10.89 8.74
C THR A 20 26.34 -10.46 9.88
N PRO A 21 25.85 -10.00 11.04
CA PRO A 21 26.72 -9.68 12.17
C PRO A 21 27.17 -10.97 12.85
N ALA A 22 28.47 -11.23 12.82
CA ALA A 22 29.11 -12.20 13.69
C ALA A 22 29.16 -11.65 15.13
N ILE A 23 28.86 -12.55 16.07
CA ILE A 23 28.80 -12.41 17.52
C ILE A 23 30.01 -11.63 18.08
N ALA A 24 29.73 -10.58 18.86
CA ALA A 24 30.74 -9.87 19.65
C ALA A 24 31.05 -10.66 20.92
N GLN A 25 32.34 -10.99 21.11
CA GLN A 25 32.89 -11.53 22.33
C GLN A 25 33.65 -10.41 23.03
N GLN A 26 33.19 -10.11 24.24
CA GLN A 26 33.70 -9.08 25.14
C GLN A 26 35.03 -9.53 25.75
N ASP A 27 36.05 -8.68 25.64
CA ASP A 27 37.25 -8.76 26.47
C ASP A 27 37.65 -7.36 26.95
N ASP A 28 38.08 -7.33 28.20
CA ASP A 28 38.05 -6.25 29.17
C ASP A 28 39.50 -5.83 29.47
N SER A 29 39.85 -4.53 29.42
CA SER A 29 41.02 -3.93 30.10
C SER A 29 41.15 -2.40 29.82
N PRO A 30 41.38 -1.55 30.85
CA PRO A 30 41.45 -0.09 30.72
C PRO A 30 42.88 0.48 30.80
N GLN A 31 43.22 1.51 30.01
CA GLN A 31 44.37 2.39 30.28
C GLN A 31 44.11 3.88 29.96
N THR A 32 43.86 4.61 31.05
CA THR A 32 44.31 5.97 31.45
C THR A 32 44.92 6.95 30.43
N MET A 33 44.22 8.09 30.30
CA MET A 33 44.66 9.50 30.26
C MET A 33 46.10 9.88 29.85
N THR A 34 46.20 10.74 28.83
CA THR A 34 47.06 11.94 28.87
C THR A 34 46.29 13.15 28.33
N LEU A 35 46.17 14.19 29.15
CA LEU A 35 45.67 15.52 28.77
C LEU A 35 46.84 16.32 28.17
N GLN A 36 46.64 16.89 26.99
CA GLN A 36 47.43 18.04 26.53
C GLN A 36 46.54 18.98 25.73
N GLU A 37 45.95 19.96 26.43
CA GLU A 37 45.32 21.14 25.85
C GLU A 37 46.38 22.09 25.27
N SER A 38 46.23 22.44 23.99
CA SER A 38 46.79 23.62 23.30
C SER A 38 46.57 23.37 21.80
N LEU A 39 45.91 24.16 20.96
CA LEU A 39 45.57 25.57 20.93
C LEU A 39 44.62 25.77 19.73
N LEU A 40 43.55 26.54 19.93
CA LEU A 40 42.89 27.42 18.95
C LEU A 40 42.40 26.81 17.63
N GLY A 41 41.13 26.39 17.64
CA GLY A 41 40.31 26.25 16.45
C GLY A 41 38.87 26.58 16.82
N ASN A 42 38.39 27.74 16.40
CA ASN A 42 37.05 28.25 16.60
C ASN A 42 36.00 27.28 16.01
N GLU A 43 35.56 26.30 16.79
CA GLU A 43 34.36 25.52 16.46
C GLU A 43 33.13 26.35 16.80
N ASN A 44 32.74 27.19 15.85
CA ASN A 44 31.34 27.56 15.67
C ASN A 44 30.55 26.25 15.49
N LEU A 45 30.07 25.67 16.58
CA LEU A 45 29.04 24.62 16.60
C LEU A 45 27.65 25.17 16.22
N SER A 46 27.62 26.08 15.23
CA SER A 46 26.46 26.39 14.42
C SER A 46 26.49 25.52 13.17
N SER A 47 26.56 24.20 13.35
CA SER A 47 26.06 23.26 12.33
C SER A 47 24.59 22.99 12.64
N GLY A 48 23.79 24.06 12.59
CA GLY A 48 22.36 23.92 12.38
C GLY A 48 22.19 23.28 11.01
N ILE A 49 21.36 22.23 10.94
CA ILE A 49 21.07 21.49 9.71
C ILE A 49 20.84 22.51 8.58
N PRO A 50 21.67 22.54 7.51
CA PRO A 50 21.57 23.52 6.42
C PRO A 50 20.29 23.37 5.57
N ALA A 51 19.32 22.59 6.04
CA ALA A 51 18.02 22.41 5.43
C ALA A 51 16.95 23.39 5.94
N MET A 52 17.17 24.12 7.04
CA MET A 52 16.19 25.08 7.58
C MET A 52 16.72 26.51 7.56
N SER A 53 16.81 27.13 6.38
CA SER A 53 16.85 28.59 6.27
C SER A 53 15.50 29.09 5.75
N VAL A 54 14.65 29.56 6.66
CA VAL A 54 13.49 30.37 6.30
C VAL A 54 14.04 31.78 6.06
N THR A 55 14.18 32.18 4.81
CA THR A 55 14.46 33.58 4.48
C THR A 55 13.13 34.30 4.33
N THR A 56 12.79 35.12 5.32
CA THR A 56 11.64 36.04 5.24
C THR A 56 12.01 37.17 4.28
N ASP A 57 11.27 37.30 3.19
CA ASP A 57 11.39 38.46 2.29
C ASP A 57 10.82 39.72 2.97
N ALA A 58 11.18 40.91 2.48
CA ALA A 58 10.77 42.19 3.09
C ALA A 58 9.24 42.41 3.12
N ASP A 59 8.47 41.59 2.39
CA ASP A 59 7.00 41.59 2.33
C ASP A 59 6.33 40.51 3.21
N GLY A 60 7.06 39.82 4.09
CA GLY A 60 6.49 38.82 5.00
C GLY A 60 6.15 37.47 4.36
N ASN A 61 6.51 37.27 3.08
CA ASN A 61 6.41 35.98 2.41
C ASN A 61 7.56 35.05 2.83
N GLN A 62 7.20 33.88 3.36
CA GLN A 62 8.14 32.83 3.75
C GLN A 62 8.62 32.09 2.50
N ARG A 63 9.84 32.38 2.03
CA ARG A 63 10.47 31.59 0.98
C ARG A 63 11.14 30.38 1.62
N TYR A 64 10.49 29.22 1.51
CA TYR A 64 11.14 27.95 1.85
C TYR A 64 12.36 27.75 0.95
N SER A 65 13.48 27.33 1.54
CA SER A 65 14.67 26.96 0.78
C SER A 65 14.32 25.88 -0.25
N VAL A 66 14.83 26.01 -1.48
CA VAL A 66 14.62 25.05 -2.59
C VAL A 66 14.93 23.61 -2.14
N THR A 67 15.86 23.45 -1.20
CA THR A 67 16.19 22.16 -0.56
C THR A 67 15.01 21.54 0.19
N ILE A 68 14.23 22.32 0.95
CA ILE A 68 13.04 21.83 1.67
C ILE A 68 11.96 21.42 0.68
N GLN A 69 11.78 22.19 -0.40
CA GLN A 69 10.76 21.90 -1.41
C GLN A 69 11.07 20.58 -2.15
N ILE A 70 12.33 20.35 -2.51
CA ILE A 70 12.76 19.07 -3.12
C ILE A 70 12.57 17.91 -2.13
N LEU A 71 12.93 18.11 -0.85
CA LEU A 71 12.72 17.09 0.19
C LEU A 71 11.23 16.73 0.32
N ALA A 72 10.34 17.74 0.38
CA ALA A 72 8.90 17.52 0.46
C ALA A 72 8.35 16.77 -0.76
N ILE A 73 8.82 17.08 -1.97
CA ILE A 73 8.43 16.36 -3.19
C ILE A 73 8.90 14.89 -3.14
N MET A 74 10.13 14.63 -2.68
CA MET A 74 10.65 13.26 -2.56
C MET A 74 9.89 12.44 -1.53
N THR A 75 9.49 13.06 -0.41
CA THR A 75 8.63 12.44 0.60
C THR A 75 7.22 12.18 0.05
N ALA A 76 6.63 13.15 -0.65
CA ALA A 76 5.33 12.97 -1.29
C ALA A 76 5.36 11.84 -2.33
N LEU A 77 6.38 11.79 -3.19
CA LEU A 77 6.52 10.79 -4.24
C LEU A 77 6.66 9.35 -3.69
N THR A 78 7.21 9.18 -2.50
CA THR A 78 7.35 7.87 -1.84
C THR A 78 6.06 7.43 -1.14
N LEU A 79 5.26 8.36 -0.60
CA LEU A 79 4.00 8.04 0.07
C LEU A 79 2.80 7.96 -0.88
N LEU A 80 2.83 8.70 -1.99
CA LEU A 80 1.73 8.81 -2.95
C LEU A 80 1.26 7.45 -3.50
N PRO A 81 2.14 6.50 -3.88
CA PRO A 81 1.70 5.19 -4.37
C PRO A 81 0.89 4.41 -3.32
N ALA A 82 1.30 4.48 -2.05
CA ALA A 82 0.60 3.82 -0.96
C ALA A 82 -0.79 4.44 -0.72
N LEU A 83 -0.86 5.78 -0.70
CA LEU A 83 -2.13 6.49 -0.57
C LEU A 83 -3.07 6.19 -1.73
N ALA A 84 -2.57 6.23 -2.97
CA ALA A 84 -3.36 5.91 -4.16
C ALA A 84 -3.92 4.47 -4.12
N MET A 85 -3.13 3.50 -3.65
CA MET A 85 -3.62 2.13 -3.46
C MET A 85 -4.69 2.03 -2.36
N MET A 86 -4.57 2.81 -1.28
CA MET A 86 -5.53 2.77 -0.17
C MET A 86 -6.84 3.52 -0.46
N MET A 87 -6.84 4.53 -1.32
CA MET A 87 -8.03 5.32 -1.69
C MET A 87 -8.80 4.75 -2.89
N THR A 88 -8.39 3.59 -3.40
CA THR A 88 -8.97 2.95 -4.60
C THR A 88 -9.47 1.53 -4.29
N SER A 89 -10.04 0.87 -5.30
CA SER A 89 -10.49 -0.54 -5.23
C SER A 89 -9.37 -1.56 -4.99
N PHE A 90 -8.10 -1.14 -5.02
CA PHE A 90 -6.94 -2.02 -5.01
C PHE A 90 -6.91 -2.94 -3.78
N THR A 91 -7.21 -2.40 -2.59
CA THR A 91 -7.16 -3.13 -1.32
C THR A 91 -8.01 -4.40 -1.33
N ARG A 92 -9.27 -4.32 -1.78
CA ARG A 92 -10.17 -5.49 -1.83
C ARG A 92 -9.65 -6.56 -2.79
N ILE A 93 -9.22 -6.14 -3.98
CA ILE A 93 -8.80 -7.03 -5.06
C ILE A 93 -7.55 -7.82 -4.65
N ILE A 94 -6.52 -7.14 -4.15
CA ILE A 94 -5.25 -7.80 -3.79
C ILE A 94 -5.45 -8.79 -2.64
N VAL A 95 -6.28 -8.46 -1.66
CA VAL A 95 -6.59 -9.34 -0.52
C VAL A 95 -7.37 -10.58 -0.98
N VAL A 96 -8.38 -10.42 -1.84
CA VAL A 96 -9.13 -11.55 -2.38
C VAL A 96 -8.22 -12.47 -3.21
N PHE A 97 -7.35 -11.94 -4.05
CA PHE A 97 -6.38 -12.74 -4.81
C PHE A 97 -5.37 -13.47 -3.91
N ALA A 98 -4.91 -12.81 -2.84
CA ALA A 98 -4.01 -13.44 -1.87
C ALA A 98 -4.69 -14.62 -1.16
N ILE A 99 -5.96 -14.45 -0.73
CA ILE A 99 -6.75 -15.52 -0.10
C ILE A 99 -7.02 -16.66 -1.08
N LEU A 100 -7.38 -16.35 -2.34
CA LEU A 100 -7.59 -17.36 -3.38
C LEU A 100 -6.35 -18.24 -3.59
N ARG A 101 -5.16 -17.62 -3.69
CA ARG A 101 -3.91 -18.38 -3.86
C ARG A 101 -3.69 -19.34 -2.70
N GLN A 102 -3.95 -18.88 -1.47
CA GLN A 102 -3.85 -19.72 -0.28
C GLN A 102 -4.89 -20.86 -0.29
N ALA A 103 -6.13 -20.57 -0.70
CA ALA A 103 -7.21 -21.55 -0.76
C ALA A 103 -6.92 -22.71 -1.74
N LEU A 104 -6.31 -22.38 -2.89
CA LEU A 104 -5.85 -23.37 -3.87
C LEU A 104 -4.67 -24.23 -3.37
N GLY A 105 -4.01 -23.84 -2.28
CA GLY A 105 -2.86 -24.55 -1.73
C GLY A 105 -1.56 -24.34 -2.52
N LEU A 106 -1.48 -23.27 -3.33
CA LEU A 106 -0.33 -22.99 -4.18
C LEU A 106 0.74 -22.22 -3.39
N GLN A 107 1.97 -22.73 -3.34
CA GLN A 107 3.03 -22.13 -2.51
C GLN A 107 3.66 -20.88 -3.13
N GLN A 108 3.78 -20.78 -4.46
CA GLN A 108 4.49 -19.69 -5.13
C GLN A 108 3.89 -19.24 -6.48
N THR A 109 2.93 -19.99 -7.02
CA THR A 109 2.31 -19.69 -8.31
C THR A 109 0.83 -19.32 -8.09
N PRO A 110 0.32 -18.20 -8.63
CA PRO A 110 1.03 -17.10 -9.28
C PRO A 110 1.93 -16.32 -8.30
N SER A 111 3.00 -15.72 -8.83
CA SER A 111 3.92 -14.91 -8.02
C SER A 111 3.21 -13.65 -7.48
N ASN A 112 3.68 -13.11 -6.36
CA ASN A 112 3.12 -11.87 -5.78
C ASN A 112 3.10 -10.72 -6.80
N GLN A 113 4.10 -10.66 -7.69
CA GLN A 113 4.21 -9.62 -8.73
C GLN A 113 3.08 -9.74 -9.76
N ILE A 114 2.69 -10.95 -10.14
CA ILE A 114 1.57 -11.17 -11.07
C ILE A 114 0.26 -10.76 -10.41
N LEU A 115 0.04 -11.14 -9.15
CA LEU A 115 -1.17 -10.75 -8.41
C LEU A 115 -1.26 -9.24 -8.22
N LEU A 116 -0.13 -8.59 -7.90
CA LEU A 116 -0.03 -7.13 -7.80
C LEU A 116 -0.37 -6.46 -9.14
N GLY A 117 0.20 -6.95 -10.24
CA GLY A 117 -0.07 -6.42 -11.58
C GLY A 117 -1.54 -6.57 -11.98
N LEU A 118 -2.12 -7.75 -11.77
CA LEU A 118 -3.56 -8.00 -12.02
C LEU A 118 -4.43 -7.08 -11.17
N ALA A 119 -4.12 -6.92 -9.88
CA ALA A 119 -4.86 -6.05 -8.99
C ALA A 119 -4.79 -4.58 -9.44
N LEU A 120 -3.62 -4.12 -9.88
CA LEU A 120 -3.42 -2.75 -10.35
C LEU A 120 -4.21 -2.49 -11.64
N PHE A 121 -4.11 -3.37 -12.64
CA PHE A 121 -4.87 -3.21 -13.89
C PHE A 121 -6.38 -3.28 -13.68
N LEU A 122 -6.85 -4.21 -12.83
CA LEU A 122 -8.27 -4.29 -12.51
C LEU A 122 -8.74 -3.06 -11.73
N SER A 123 -7.88 -2.49 -10.88
CA SER A 123 -8.18 -1.24 -10.17
C SER A 123 -8.31 -0.06 -11.11
N ILE A 124 -7.41 0.07 -12.09
CA ILE A 124 -7.52 1.12 -13.12
C ILE A 124 -8.82 0.95 -13.91
N PHE A 125 -9.17 -0.28 -14.27
CA PHE A 125 -10.42 -0.58 -14.98
C PHE A 125 -11.65 -0.15 -14.17
N ILE A 126 -11.74 -0.53 -12.89
CA ILE A 126 -12.86 -0.18 -12.01
C ILE A 126 -12.90 1.33 -11.69
N MET A 127 -11.74 1.96 -11.52
CA MET A 127 -11.63 3.38 -11.18
C MET A 127 -11.68 4.33 -12.38
N THR A 128 -11.85 3.81 -13.60
CA THR A 128 -11.95 4.62 -14.83
C THR A 128 -12.94 5.81 -14.71
N PRO A 129 -14.19 5.64 -14.21
CA PRO A 129 -15.12 6.78 -14.07
C PRO A 129 -14.66 7.83 -13.05
N VAL A 130 -13.92 7.45 -12.01
CA VAL A 130 -13.36 8.39 -11.02
C VAL A 130 -12.22 9.18 -11.65
N PHE A 131 -11.32 8.49 -12.35
CA PHE A 131 -10.21 9.14 -13.06
C PHE A 131 -10.68 10.07 -14.18
N GLN A 132 -11.78 9.74 -14.87
CA GLN A 132 -12.40 10.61 -15.86
C GLN A 132 -12.90 11.91 -15.24
N GLN A 133 -13.64 11.83 -14.13
CA GLN A 133 -14.12 13.03 -13.42
C GLN A 133 -12.97 13.92 -12.92
N VAL A 134 -11.92 13.31 -12.36
CA VAL A 134 -10.72 14.07 -11.93
C VAL A 134 -10.01 14.70 -13.12
N ASN A 135 -9.92 13.99 -14.25
CA ASN A 135 -9.31 14.55 -15.45
C ASN A 135 -10.09 15.77 -15.96
N GLU A 136 -11.41 15.67 -16.07
CA GLU A 136 -12.28 16.72 -16.59
C GLU A 136 -12.37 17.94 -15.65
N ASN A 137 -12.50 17.71 -14.35
CA ASN A 137 -12.80 18.78 -13.38
C ASN A 137 -11.54 19.40 -12.73
N ALA A 138 -10.43 18.67 -12.68
CA ALA A 138 -9.21 19.13 -12.00
C ALA A 138 -7.99 19.18 -12.93
N LEU A 139 -7.71 18.10 -13.68
CA LEU A 139 -6.46 18.02 -14.45
C LEU A 139 -6.46 18.94 -15.68
N GLN A 140 -7.52 18.92 -16.50
CA GLN A 140 -7.60 19.75 -17.71
C GLN A 140 -7.62 21.25 -17.36
N PRO A 141 -8.44 21.74 -16.41
CA PRO A 141 -8.46 23.16 -16.07
C PRO A 141 -7.13 23.62 -15.45
N TYR A 142 -6.46 22.76 -14.68
CA TYR A 142 -5.13 23.07 -14.14
C TYR A 142 -4.07 23.21 -15.24
N ILE A 143 -4.06 22.29 -16.22
CA ILE A 143 -3.14 22.35 -17.37
C ILE A 143 -3.41 23.59 -18.24
N ASN A 144 -4.68 23.99 -18.35
CA ASN A 144 -5.09 25.21 -19.07
C ASN A 144 -4.87 26.50 -18.26
N GLU A 145 -4.28 26.42 -17.06
CA GLU A 145 -4.04 27.53 -16.15
C GLU A 145 -5.33 28.27 -15.73
N GLU A 146 -6.49 27.60 -15.79
CA GLU A 146 -7.80 28.14 -15.41
C GLU A 146 -8.02 28.11 -13.89
N ILE A 147 -7.38 27.16 -13.19
CA ILE A 147 -7.46 26.98 -11.74
C ILE A 147 -6.08 26.88 -11.09
N SER A 148 -6.00 27.24 -9.81
CA SER A 148 -4.77 27.09 -9.01
C SER A 148 -4.51 25.62 -8.63
N VAL A 149 -3.27 25.31 -8.21
CA VAL A 149 -2.92 23.97 -7.70
C VAL A 149 -3.79 23.56 -6.52
N GLN A 150 -4.04 24.46 -5.57
CA GLN A 150 -4.91 24.18 -4.41
C GLN A 150 -6.33 23.83 -4.85
N GLU A 151 -6.91 24.63 -5.75
CA GLU A 151 -8.27 24.41 -6.24
C GLU A 151 -8.37 23.12 -7.06
N ALA A 152 -7.34 22.78 -7.84
CA ALA A 152 -7.27 21.50 -8.55
C ALA A 152 -7.25 20.30 -7.58
N LEU A 153 -6.56 20.41 -6.45
CA LEU A 153 -6.56 19.36 -5.42
C LEU A 153 -7.94 19.23 -4.76
N ASP A 154 -8.57 20.34 -4.38
CA ASP A 154 -9.90 20.33 -3.77
C ASP A 154 -10.95 19.70 -4.71
N GLN A 155 -10.91 20.04 -6.00
CA GLN A 155 -11.78 19.45 -7.02
C GLN A 155 -11.47 17.98 -7.31
N ALA A 156 -10.20 17.56 -7.20
CA ALA A 156 -9.81 16.18 -7.37
C ALA A 156 -10.25 15.28 -6.21
N GLU A 157 -10.37 15.82 -4.99
CA GLU A 157 -10.78 15.05 -3.80
C GLU A 157 -12.25 14.60 -3.86
N GLY A 158 -13.14 15.40 -4.42
CA GLY A 158 -14.59 15.13 -4.47
C GLY A 158 -14.96 13.77 -5.07
N PRO A 159 -14.47 13.41 -6.28
CA PRO A 159 -14.72 12.09 -6.87
C PRO A 159 -14.21 10.93 -6.03
N PHE A 160 -13.02 11.03 -5.43
CA PHE A 160 -12.47 9.97 -4.56
C PHE A 160 -13.27 9.83 -3.26
N ARG A 161 -13.68 10.95 -2.66
CA ARG A 161 -14.55 10.98 -1.48
C ARG A 161 -15.88 10.27 -1.77
N THR A 162 -16.51 10.62 -2.87
CA THR A 162 -17.79 10.01 -3.30
C THR A 162 -17.63 8.51 -3.51
N PHE A 163 -16.57 8.08 -4.19
CA PHE A 163 -16.28 6.66 -4.39
C PHE A 163 -16.09 5.91 -3.06
N MET A 164 -15.25 6.43 -2.17
CA MET A 164 -14.98 5.79 -0.88
C MET A 164 -16.23 5.73 -0.01
N ALA A 165 -17.01 6.81 0.06
CA ALA A 165 -18.23 6.85 0.84
C ALA A 165 -19.27 5.84 0.33
N ALA A 166 -19.41 5.67 -0.99
CA ALA A 166 -20.32 4.68 -1.57
C ALA A 166 -19.97 3.22 -1.21
N GLN A 167 -18.70 2.94 -0.90
CA GLN A 167 -18.21 1.60 -0.54
C GLN A 167 -18.01 1.41 0.96
N THR A 168 -18.05 2.50 1.75
CA THR A 168 -17.85 2.44 3.19
C THR A 168 -19.15 2.08 3.87
N ARG A 169 -19.12 1.04 4.72
CA ARG A 169 -20.29 0.65 5.53
C ARG A 169 -20.60 1.75 6.55
N GLU A 170 -21.88 2.07 6.72
CA GLU A 170 -22.34 3.07 7.69
C GLU A 170 -21.83 2.78 9.11
N SER A 171 -21.86 1.50 9.52
CA SER A 171 -21.35 1.08 10.84
C SER A 171 -19.85 1.33 11.01
N ASP A 172 -19.07 1.21 9.94
CA ASP A 172 -17.62 1.39 9.97
C ASP A 172 -17.29 2.89 9.99
N LEU A 173 -18.00 3.68 9.18
CA LEU A 173 -17.87 5.13 9.20
C LEU A 173 -18.24 5.72 10.56
N GLN A 174 -19.36 5.28 11.16
CA GLN A 174 -19.81 5.76 12.45
C GLN A 174 -18.79 5.46 13.57
N LEU A 175 -18.19 4.26 13.58
CA LEU A 175 -17.14 3.92 14.54
C LEU A 175 -15.97 4.92 14.50
N PHE A 176 -15.52 5.31 13.31
CA PHE A 176 -14.41 6.24 13.19
C PHE A 176 -14.81 7.68 13.47
N LEU A 177 -16.05 8.08 13.18
CA LEU A 177 -16.59 9.39 13.58
C LEU A 177 -16.64 9.52 15.11
N ASP A 178 -17.16 8.49 15.78
CA ASP A 178 -17.23 8.43 17.25
C ASP A 178 -15.82 8.46 17.87
N LEU A 179 -14.86 7.75 17.27
CA LEU A 179 -13.47 7.73 17.75
C LEU A 179 -12.75 9.06 17.55
N ALA A 180 -13.11 9.81 16.51
CA ALA A 180 -12.53 11.10 16.19
C ALA A 180 -13.17 12.26 16.99
N ASP A 181 -14.23 12.00 17.76
CA ASP A 181 -15.11 13.01 18.35
C ASP A 181 -15.55 14.06 17.30
N ALA A 182 -15.70 13.60 16.06
CA ALA A 182 -16.19 14.41 14.96
C ALA A 182 -17.69 14.54 15.20
N GLY A 183 -18.13 15.76 15.55
CA GLY A 183 -19.54 16.05 15.86
C GLY A 183 -20.52 15.66 14.74
N PRO A 184 -21.82 16.00 14.87
CA PRO A 184 -22.83 15.55 13.93
C PRO A 184 -22.50 15.96 12.48
N VAL A 185 -22.40 14.96 11.61
CA VAL A 185 -22.10 15.12 10.17
C VAL A 185 -23.43 15.07 9.40
N ASN A 186 -23.72 16.07 8.56
CA ASN A 186 -25.00 16.17 7.85
C ASN A 186 -24.97 15.56 6.43
N GLY A 187 -23.77 15.24 5.92
CA GLY A 187 -23.59 14.62 4.61
C GLY A 187 -22.17 14.07 4.39
N ILE A 188 -21.97 13.35 3.28
CA ILE A 188 -20.68 12.73 2.92
C ILE A 188 -19.56 13.76 2.73
N GLU A 189 -19.92 14.95 2.24
CA GLU A 189 -19.02 16.09 2.02
C GLU A 189 -18.36 16.57 3.32
N ASP A 190 -19.10 16.50 4.43
CA ASP A 190 -18.67 17.02 5.74
C ASP A 190 -17.73 16.03 6.48
N VAL A 191 -17.59 14.79 5.98
CA VAL A 191 -16.74 13.78 6.63
C VAL A 191 -15.26 14.12 6.41
N PRO A 192 -14.43 14.30 7.45
CA PRO A 192 -13.00 14.54 7.24
C PRO A 192 -12.33 13.35 6.54
N MET A 193 -11.45 13.63 5.57
CA MET A 193 -10.74 12.59 4.82
C MET A 193 -9.88 11.70 5.73
N THR A 194 -9.38 12.26 6.84
CA THR A 194 -8.65 11.55 7.90
C THR A 194 -9.48 10.49 8.61
N VAL A 195 -10.81 10.60 8.58
CA VAL A 195 -11.78 9.63 9.12
C VAL A 195 -12.25 8.69 8.01
N LEU A 196 -12.56 9.23 6.83
CA LEU A 196 -13.09 8.46 5.71
C LEU A 196 -12.11 7.40 5.20
N ILE A 197 -10.84 7.74 5.00
CA ILE A 197 -9.83 6.78 4.49
C ILE A 197 -9.70 5.54 5.39
N PRO A 198 -9.45 5.63 6.71
CA PRO A 198 -9.33 4.44 7.55
C PRO A 198 -10.65 3.66 7.69
N ALA A 199 -11.80 4.35 7.68
CA ALA A 199 -13.11 3.69 7.65
C ALA A 199 -13.31 2.88 6.35
N PHE A 200 -12.98 3.48 5.21
CA PHE A 200 -13.02 2.85 3.89
C PHE A 200 -12.12 1.61 3.86
N VAL A 201 -10.84 1.74 4.22
CA VAL A 201 -9.90 0.60 4.22
C VAL A 201 -10.40 -0.54 5.12
N THR A 202 -10.96 -0.22 6.28
CA THR A 202 -11.53 -1.23 7.18
C THR A 202 -12.75 -1.93 6.56
N SER A 203 -13.64 -1.18 5.92
CA SER A 203 -14.82 -1.71 5.21
C SER A 203 -14.42 -2.60 4.02
N GLU A 204 -13.42 -2.17 3.25
CA GLU A 204 -12.86 -2.92 2.13
C GLU A 204 -12.24 -4.24 2.59
N LEU A 205 -11.47 -4.22 3.69
CA LEU A 205 -10.89 -5.43 4.27
C LEU A 205 -11.99 -6.41 4.72
N LYS A 206 -13.01 -5.95 5.44
CA LYS A 206 -14.13 -6.80 5.86
C LYS A 206 -14.79 -7.47 4.66
N THR A 207 -15.08 -6.69 3.61
CA THR A 207 -15.69 -7.19 2.38
C THR A 207 -14.77 -8.18 1.65
N ALA A 208 -13.47 -7.88 1.56
CA ALA A 208 -12.48 -8.77 0.97
C ALA A 208 -12.35 -10.11 1.71
N PHE A 209 -12.37 -10.08 3.04
CA PHE A 209 -12.35 -11.29 3.86
C PHE A 209 -13.65 -12.10 3.71
N GLN A 210 -14.80 -11.45 3.61
CA GLN A 210 -16.08 -12.12 3.33
C GLN A 210 -16.04 -12.85 1.98
N ILE A 211 -15.62 -12.17 0.91
CA ILE A 211 -15.46 -12.77 -0.42
C ILE A 211 -14.44 -13.91 -0.37
N GLY A 212 -13.27 -13.65 0.23
CA GLY A 212 -12.21 -14.65 0.37
C GLY A 212 -12.66 -15.90 1.13
N PHE A 213 -13.44 -15.74 2.20
CA PHE A 213 -14.01 -16.85 2.94
C PHE A 213 -14.98 -17.67 2.08
N LEU A 214 -15.89 -17.01 1.34
CA LEU A 214 -16.82 -17.70 0.44
C LEU A 214 -16.07 -18.49 -0.65
N LEU A 215 -14.99 -17.93 -1.20
CA LEU A 215 -14.12 -18.63 -2.15
C LEU A 215 -13.37 -19.81 -1.52
N PHE A 216 -13.10 -19.77 -0.22
CA PHE A 216 -12.37 -20.81 0.49
C PHE A 216 -13.19 -22.09 0.71
N ILE A 217 -14.51 -21.95 0.92
CA ILE A 217 -15.43 -23.05 1.25
C ILE A 217 -15.32 -24.25 0.30
N PRO A 218 -15.44 -24.12 -1.04
CA PRO A 218 -15.40 -25.27 -1.94
C PRO A 218 -14.06 -26.03 -1.87
N PHE A 219 -12.94 -25.31 -1.72
CA PHE A 219 -11.62 -25.93 -1.63
C PHE A 219 -11.41 -26.65 -0.29
N LEU A 220 -11.94 -26.09 0.80
CA LEU A 220 -11.94 -26.73 2.11
C LEU A 220 -12.71 -28.06 2.08
N VAL A 221 -13.86 -28.10 1.40
CA VAL A 221 -14.63 -29.35 1.24
C VAL A 221 -13.80 -30.41 0.51
N ILE A 222 -13.06 -30.04 -0.55
CA ILE A 222 -12.16 -30.97 -1.24
C ILE A 222 -11.08 -31.50 -0.29
N ASP A 223 -10.46 -30.64 0.51
CA ASP A 223 -9.43 -31.07 1.48
C ASP A 223 -9.99 -32.06 2.50
N LEU A 224 -11.15 -31.78 3.07
CA LEU A 224 -11.79 -32.65 4.06
C LEU A 224 -12.17 -34.01 3.45
N VAL A 225 -12.72 -34.03 2.24
CA VAL A 225 -13.09 -35.26 1.54
C VAL A 225 -11.84 -36.09 1.24
N VAL A 226 -10.80 -35.49 0.63
CA VAL A 226 -9.56 -36.20 0.30
C VAL A 226 -8.87 -36.73 1.56
N ALA A 227 -8.80 -35.94 2.62
CA ALA A 227 -8.23 -36.37 3.89
C ALA A 227 -8.99 -37.57 4.48
N SER A 228 -10.33 -37.55 4.47
CA SER A 228 -11.16 -38.66 4.97
C SER A 228 -10.95 -39.96 4.19
N VAL A 229 -10.79 -39.87 2.86
CA VAL A 229 -10.53 -41.04 2.00
C VAL A 229 -9.13 -41.60 2.24
N LEU A 230 -8.11 -40.75 2.34
CA LEU A 230 -6.74 -41.19 2.63
C LEU A 230 -6.63 -41.87 4.00
N MET A 231 -7.31 -41.31 5.01
CA MET A 231 -7.39 -41.91 6.35
C MET A 231 -8.10 -43.27 6.31
N ALA A 232 -9.18 -43.41 5.53
CA ALA A 232 -9.89 -44.68 5.35
C ALA A 232 -9.03 -45.76 4.66
N MET A 233 -8.12 -45.37 3.77
CA MET A 233 -7.16 -46.27 3.12
C MET A 233 -5.96 -46.64 4.01
N GLY A 234 -5.84 -46.07 5.22
CA GLY A 234 -4.71 -46.31 6.13
C GLY A 234 -3.43 -45.54 5.78
N MET A 235 -3.48 -44.59 4.84
CA MET A 235 -2.32 -43.80 4.42
C MET A 235 -2.16 -42.54 5.28
N MET A 236 -1.70 -42.71 6.53
CA MET A 236 -1.51 -41.59 7.47
C MET A 236 -0.30 -40.70 7.16
N MET A 237 0.68 -41.19 6.39
CA MET A 237 1.95 -40.49 6.14
C MET A 237 1.91 -39.55 4.93
N LEU A 238 0.90 -39.67 4.06
CA LEU A 238 0.75 -38.79 2.91
C LEU A 238 0.01 -37.53 3.34
N SER A 239 0.58 -36.36 3.02
CA SER A 239 -0.08 -35.08 3.27
C SER A 239 -1.34 -34.96 2.39
N PRO A 240 -2.54 -34.80 2.96
CA PRO A 240 -3.77 -34.65 2.19
C PRO A 240 -3.71 -33.45 1.23
N ILE A 241 -2.96 -32.40 1.56
CA ILE A 241 -2.81 -31.18 0.75
C ILE A 241 -2.17 -31.47 -0.61
N ILE A 242 -1.16 -32.35 -0.65
CA ILE A 242 -0.46 -32.68 -1.89
C ILE A 242 -1.39 -33.44 -2.85
N ILE A 243 -2.26 -34.29 -2.30
CA ILE A 243 -3.20 -35.10 -3.07
C ILE A 243 -4.42 -34.29 -3.51
N SER A 244 -4.90 -33.34 -2.68
CA SER A 244 -6.07 -32.52 -3.01
C SER A 244 -5.78 -31.41 -4.03
N LEU A 245 -4.54 -30.91 -4.10
CA LEU A 245 -4.12 -29.84 -5.00
C LEU A 245 -4.50 -30.05 -6.49
N PRO A 246 -4.21 -31.19 -7.15
CA PRO A 246 -4.62 -31.40 -8.54
C PRO A 246 -6.14 -31.35 -8.74
N PHE A 247 -6.93 -31.85 -7.77
CA PHE A 247 -8.39 -31.77 -7.84
C PHE A 247 -8.89 -30.33 -7.69
N LYS A 248 -8.28 -29.54 -6.80
CA LYS A 248 -8.61 -28.12 -6.63
C LYS A 248 -8.33 -27.32 -7.91
N ILE A 249 -7.15 -27.51 -8.49
CA ILE A 249 -6.77 -26.83 -9.74
C ILE A 249 -7.70 -27.25 -10.87
N MET A 250 -7.99 -28.55 -11.00
CA MET A 250 -8.93 -29.06 -12.00
C MET A 250 -10.30 -28.41 -11.85
N LEU A 251 -10.89 -28.41 -10.65
CA LEU A 251 -12.17 -27.77 -10.39
C LEU A 251 -12.13 -26.28 -10.74
N PHE A 252 -11.09 -25.57 -10.30
CA PHE A 252 -10.93 -24.14 -10.53
C PHE A 252 -10.85 -23.78 -12.02
N VAL A 253 -10.14 -24.58 -12.82
CA VAL A 253 -10.07 -24.39 -14.27
C VAL A 253 -11.38 -24.77 -14.95
N LEU A 254 -12.04 -25.85 -14.52
CA LEU A 254 -13.30 -26.32 -15.12
C LEU A 254 -14.46 -25.34 -14.97
N VAL A 255 -14.47 -24.57 -13.88
CA VAL A 255 -15.51 -23.55 -13.64
C VAL A 255 -15.14 -22.16 -14.17
N ASP A 256 -14.01 -22.04 -14.87
CA ASP A 256 -13.43 -20.76 -15.26
C ASP A 256 -13.29 -19.79 -14.07
N GLY A 257 -12.64 -20.26 -13.01
CA GLY A 257 -12.59 -19.58 -11.73
C GLY A 257 -11.97 -18.17 -11.78
N TRP A 258 -11.04 -17.93 -12.72
CA TRP A 258 -10.47 -16.59 -12.90
C TRP A 258 -11.52 -15.59 -13.40
N ALA A 259 -12.28 -15.93 -14.45
CA ALA A 259 -13.32 -15.06 -14.97
C ALA A 259 -14.43 -14.84 -13.93
N MET A 260 -14.82 -15.89 -13.20
CA MET A 260 -15.84 -15.79 -12.14
C MET A 260 -15.42 -14.85 -11.01
N ILE A 261 -14.16 -14.93 -10.56
CA ILE A 261 -13.65 -14.09 -9.46
C ILE A 261 -13.49 -12.64 -9.90
N ILE A 262 -12.96 -12.41 -11.10
CA ILE A 262 -12.83 -11.06 -11.65
C ILE A 262 -14.21 -10.42 -11.83
N GLY A 263 -15.18 -11.18 -12.35
CA GLY A 263 -16.56 -10.71 -12.52
C GLY A 263 -17.24 -10.39 -11.18
N THR A 264 -17.11 -11.27 -10.18
CA THR A 264 -17.68 -11.01 -8.84
C THR A 264 -17.02 -9.83 -8.13
N LEU A 265 -15.71 -9.64 -8.30
CA LEU A 265 -15.01 -8.46 -7.80
C LEU A 265 -15.49 -7.17 -8.46
N ALA A 266 -15.61 -7.14 -9.79
CA ALA A 266 -16.08 -5.95 -10.51
C ALA A 266 -17.52 -5.57 -10.11
N MET A 267 -18.43 -6.55 -10.10
CA MET A 267 -19.82 -6.34 -9.68
C MET A 267 -19.92 -5.89 -8.21
N SER A 268 -18.99 -6.33 -7.36
CA SER A 268 -18.98 -5.95 -5.94
C SER A 268 -18.71 -4.46 -5.72
N PHE A 269 -18.16 -3.74 -6.69
CA PHE A 269 -17.99 -2.28 -6.64
C PHE A 269 -19.20 -1.52 -7.22
N GLY A 270 -20.25 -2.21 -7.67
CA GLY A 270 -21.43 -1.60 -8.27
C GLY A 270 -21.28 -1.25 -9.76
N VAL A 271 -20.35 -1.92 -10.45
CA VAL A 271 -20.16 -1.87 -11.91
C VAL A 271 -20.93 -2.99 -12.60
#